data_AF-A0A945SSU3-F1
#
_entry.id   AF-A0A945SSU3-F1
#
_cell.length_a   1.000
_cell.length_b   1.000
_cell.length_c   1.000
_cell.angle_alpha   90.00
_cell.angle_beta   90.00
_cell.angle_gamma   90.00
#
_symmetry.space_group_name_H-M   'P 1'
#
loop_
_entity.id
_entity.type
_entity.pdbx_description
1 polymer ?
#
loop_
_entity_poly.entity_id
_entity_poly.type
_entity_poly.pdbx_seq_one_letter_code
_entity_poly.pdbx_strand_id
1 'polypeptide(L)'
;MPNYHTPDLGSSPDSPFARDEEGKLVRRSYWLDMGDNSVVLAMTQGIGTALTADEKRAHLADIRRDHLIDQVCTQEILPPE
;
A
#
# COMPACT_ATOMS: atom_id res chain seq x y z
N MET A 1 -9.72 12.86 5.55
CA MET A 1 -8.29 12.56 5.32
C MET A 1 -8.21 11.14 4.76
N PRO A 2 -7.41 10.87 3.72
CA PRO A 2 -7.22 9.52 3.22
C PRO A 2 -6.73 8.60 4.33
N ASN A 3 -7.27 7.37 4.39
CA ASN A 3 -6.94 6.39 5.42
C ASN A 3 -5.63 5.69 5.05
N TYR A 4 -4.49 6.35 5.28
CA TYR A 4 -3.18 5.79 4.98
C TYR A 4 -2.70 4.87 6.10
N HIS A 5 -2.04 3.79 5.70
CA HIS A 5 -1.32 2.94 6.62
C HIS A 5 -0.18 3.70 7.32
N THR A 6 -0.11 3.57 8.64
CA THR A 6 0.96 4.17 9.47
C THR A 6 1.82 3.05 10.05
N PRO A 7 3.00 2.77 9.46
CA PRO A 7 3.89 1.73 9.97
C PRO A 7 4.53 2.17 11.30
N ASP A 8 4.78 1.22 12.20
CA ASP A 8 5.66 1.44 13.35
C ASP A 8 7.12 1.54 12.88
N LEU A 9 7.63 2.76 12.77
CA LEU A 9 8.99 3.03 12.32
C LEU A 9 10.06 2.64 13.36
N GLY A 10 9.69 2.38 14.62
CA GLY A 10 10.61 1.82 15.61
C GLY A 10 10.95 0.36 15.31
N SER A 11 9.94 -0.41 14.88
CA SER A 11 10.09 -1.83 14.51
C SER A 11 10.39 -2.05 13.03
N SER A 12 10.03 -1.10 12.16
CA SER A 12 10.20 -1.16 10.70
C SER A 12 10.69 0.17 10.12
N PRO A 13 11.94 0.57 10.42
CA PRO A 13 12.49 1.88 10.03
C PRO A 13 12.54 2.09 8.52
N ASP A 14 12.68 0.99 7.76
CA ASP A 14 12.77 1.00 6.30
C ASP A 14 11.44 0.76 5.59
N SER A 15 10.32 0.88 6.30
CA SER A 15 9.01 0.72 5.68
C SER A 15 8.85 1.69 4.49
N PRO A 16 8.51 1.18 3.30
CA PRO A 16 8.24 2.02 2.14
C PRO A 16 6.87 2.71 2.23
N PHE A 17 6.06 2.38 3.24
CA PHE A 17 4.83 3.10 3.58
C PHE A 17 5.09 4.30 4.51
N ALA A 18 6.32 4.52 4.97
CA ALA A 18 6.67 5.65 5.83
C ALA A 18 6.27 6.99 5.18
N ARG A 19 5.58 7.82 5.95
CA ARG A 19 5.15 9.16 5.55
C ARG A 19 5.76 10.24 6.44
N ASP A 20 5.97 11.42 5.87
CA ASP A 20 6.38 12.61 6.62
C ASP A 20 5.21 13.25 7.38
N GLU A 21 5.47 14.35 8.08
CA GLU A 21 4.47 15.10 8.85
C GLU A 21 3.34 15.67 7.99
N GLU A 22 3.56 15.84 6.68
CA GLU A 22 2.55 16.28 5.71
C GLU A 22 1.77 15.12 5.10
N GLY A 23 2.10 13.88 5.48
CA GLY A 23 1.49 12.66 4.96
C GLY A 23 2.01 12.24 3.59
N LYS A 24 3.16 12.73 3.12
CA LYS A 24 3.79 12.31 1.86
C LYS A 24 4.70 11.12 2.07
N LEU A 25 4.75 10.20 1.11
CA LEU A 25 5.68 9.06 1.15
C LEU A 25 7.13 9.55 1.15
N VAL A 26 7.89 9.20 2.20
CA VAL A 26 9.32 9.52 2.32
C VAL A 26 10.12 8.76 1.26
N ARG A 27 9.74 7.50 1.00
CA ARG A 27 10.40 6.61 0.03
C ARG A 27 9.57 6.44 -1.24
N ARG A 28 9.04 7.53 -1.79
CA ARG A 28 8.12 7.48 -2.94
C ARG A 28 8.71 6.80 -4.17
N SER A 29 10.01 6.96 -4.42
CA SER A 29 10.71 6.32 -5.56
C SER A 29 10.61 4.79 -5.53
N TYR A 30 10.63 4.17 -4.34
CA TYR A 30 10.44 2.73 -4.19
C TYR A 30 9.21 2.22 -4.95
N TRP A 31 8.10 2.96 -4.88
CA TRP A 31 6.86 2.61 -5.56
C TRP A 31 6.89 3.03 -7.02
N LEU A 32 7.31 4.26 -7.32
CA LEU A 32 7.24 4.79 -8.68
C LEU A 32 8.18 4.09 -9.66
N ASP A 33 9.31 3.57 -9.18
CA ASP A 33 10.29 2.86 -9.99
C ASP A 33 9.87 1.39 -10.28
N MET A 34 8.90 0.86 -9.54
CA MET A 34 8.33 -0.46 -9.80
C MET A 34 7.40 -0.46 -11.01
N GLY A 35 7.36 -1.55 -11.76
CA GLY A 35 6.29 -1.80 -12.73
C GLY A 35 4.98 -2.22 -12.05
N ASP A 36 3.86 -2.12 -12.77
CA ASP A 36 2.53 -2.43 -12.24
C ASP A 36 2.43 -3.85 -11.66
N ASN A 37 2.97 -4.86 -12.37
CA ASN A 37 3.00 -6.24 -11.88
C ASN A 37 3.76 -6.39 -10.55
N SER A 38 4.86 -5.64 -10.37
CA SER A 38 5.64 -5.65 -9.13
C SER A 38 4.86 -4.99 -7.99
N VAL A 39 4.12 -3.91 -8.26
CA VAL A 39 3.24 -3.29 -7.27
C VAL A 39 2.12 -4.23 -6.86
N VAL A 40 1.47 -4.89 -7.81
CA VAL A 40 0.41 -5.87 -7.51
C VAL A 40 0.95 -6.97 -6.61
N LEU A 41 2.12 -7.53 -6.93
CA LEU A 41 2.75 -8.57 -6.12
C LEU A 41 3.10 -8.06 -4.71
N ALA A 42 3.71 -6.87 -4.61
CA ALA A 42 4.04 -6.26 -3.32
C ALA A 42 2.79 -6.04 -2.45
N MET A 43 1.66 -5.68 -3.06
CA MET A 43 0.42 -5.37 -2.37
C MET A 43 -0.46 -6.59 -2.02
N THR A 44 -0.30 -7.70 -2.74
CA THR A 44 -1.11 -8.92 -2.57
C THR A 44 -0.37 -10.06 -1.89
N GLN A 45 0.95 -10.13 -2.03
CA GLN A 45 1.77 -11.24 -1.52
C GLN A 45 3.00 -10.76 -0.74
N GLY A 46 3.25 -9.45 -0.70
CA GLY A 46 4.38 -8.86 0.00
C GLY A 46 3.95 -7.98 1.16
N ILE A 47 4.65 -6.86 1.30
CA ILE A 47 4.49 -5.87 2.37
C ILE A 47 3.08 -5.27 2.49
N GLY A 48 2.28 -5.28 1.42
CA GLY A 48 0.90 -4.80 1.46
C GLY A 48 -0.11 -5.80 2.02
N THR A 49 0.28 -7.05 2.31
CA THR A 49 -0.63 -8.06 2.90
C THR A 49 -1.19 -7.65 4.25
N ALA A 50 -0.45 -6.84 5.03
CA ALA A 50 -0.87 -6.32 6.31
C ALA A 50 -1.85 -5.13 6.21
N LEU A 51 -2.07 -4.58 5.02
CA LEU A 51 -2.94 -3.43 4.82
C LEU A 51 -4.39 -3.88 4.58
N THR A 52 -5.31 -3.12 5.16
CA THR A 52 -6.75 -3.18 4.84
C THR A 52 -7.01 -2.77 3.40
N ALA A 53 -8.16 -3.15 2.84
CA ALA A 53 -8.52 -2.78 1.48
C ALA A 53 -8.56 -1.24 1.28
N ASP A 54 -9.00 -0.49 2.29
CA ASP A 54 -9.05 0.99 2.22
C ASP A 54 -7.65 1.61 2.23
N GLU A 55 -6.72 1.09 3.04
CA GLU A 55 -5.32 1.54 3.03
C GLU A 55 -4.65 1.23 1.68
N LYS A 56 -4.94 0.07 1.09
CA LYS A 56 -4.45 -0.31 -0.24
C LYS A 56 -4.97 0.65 -1.31
N ARG A 57 -6.28 0.94 -1.31
CA ARG A 57 -6.91 1.90 -2.24
C ARG A 57 -6.29 3.29 -2.11
N ALA A 58 -6.19 3.80 -0.88
CA ALA A 58 -5.61 5.11 -0.63
C ALA A 58 -4.15 5.19 -1.10
N HIS A 59 -3.36 4.14 -0.85
CA HIS A 59 -1.97 4.08 -1.29
C HIS A 59 -1.84 4.05 -2.83
N LEU A 60 -2.62 3.20 -3.52
CA LEU A 60 -2.61 3.11 -4.98
C LEU A 60 -2.99 4.44 -5.64
N ALA A 61 -3.99 5.13 -5.11
CA ALA A 61 -4.37 6.46 -5.57
C ALA A 61 -3.24 7.50 -5.39
N ASP A 62 -2.58 7.49 -4.24
CA ASP A 62 -1.46 8.39 -3.96
C ASP A 62 -0.30 8.18 -4.95
N ILE A 63 0.03 6.94 -5.29
CA ILE A 63 1.08 6.64 -6.29
C ILE A 63 0.59 6.70 -7.75
N ARG A 64 -0.63 7.22 -7.99
CA ARG A 64 -1.24 7.38 -9.32
C ARG A 64 -1.42 6.07 -10.08
N ARG A 65 -1.76 5.00 -9.37
CA ARG A 65 -2.03 3.65 -9.89
C ARG A 65 -3.42 3.13 -9.51
N ASP A 66 -4.41 4.02 -9.53
CA ASP A 66 -5.81 3.70 -9.24
C ASP A 66 -6.34 2.54 -10.10
N HIS A 67 -5.83 2.38 -11.32
CA HIS A 67 -6.22 1.30 -12.24
C HIS A 67 -5.86 -0.11 -11.74
N LEU A 68 -5.00 -0.23 -10.71
CA LEU A 68 -4.64 -1.51 -10.10
C LEU A 68 -5.53 -1.89 -8.91
N ILE A 69 -6.45 -1.01 -8.48
CA ILE A 69 -7.29 -1.23 -7.30
C ILE A 69 -8.08 -2.52 -7.42
N ASP A 70 -8.73 -2.76 -8.57
CA ASP A 70 -9.54 -3.95 -8.79
C ASP A 70 -8.71 -5.23 -8.71
N GLN A 71 -7.43 -5.19 -9.11
CA GLN A 71 -6.53 -6.33 -9.05
C GLN A 71 -5.98 -6.59 -7.64
N VAL A 72 -5.67 -5.52 -6.90
CA VAL A 72 -5.08 -5.58 -5.56
C VAL A 72 -6.12 -5.84 -4.46
N CYS A 73 -7.35 -5.35 -4.64
CA CYS A 73 -8.43 -5.44 -3.66
C CYS A 73 -9.49 -6.50 -4.03
N THR A 74 -9.10 -7.53 -4.80
CA THR A 74 -9.99 -8.59 -5.31
C THR A 74 -10.65 -9.47 -4.24
N GLN A 75 -10.14 -9.48 -3.00
CA GLN A 75 -10.53 -10.46 -1.98
C GLN A 75 -10.84 -9.82 -0.62
N GLU A 76 -12.12 -9.56 -0.37
CA GLU A 76 -12.71 -9.81 0.95
C GLU A 76 -13.14 -11.28 0.95
N ILE A 77 -12.21 -12.22 1.17
CA ILE A 77 -12.64 -13.58 1.53
C ILE A 77 -13.14 -13.48 2.97
N LEU A 78 -14.45 -13.37 3.13
CA LEU A 78 -15.09 -13.62 4.43
C LEU A 78 -14.71 -15.07 4.82
N PRO A 79 -14.08 -15.30 5.98
CA PRO A 79 -13.91 -16.67 6.45
C PRO A 79 -15.29 -17.31 6.58
N PRO A 80 -15.48 -18.57 6.13
CA PRO A 80 -16.73 -19.27 6.38
C PRO A 80 -16.94 -19.39 7.90
N GLU A 81 -18.20 -19.21 8.33
CA GLU A 81 -18.63 -19.38 9.74
C GLU A 81 -18.28 -20.76 10.31
#